data_AF-X6DP69-F1
#
_entry.id   AF-X6DP69-F1
#
_cell.length_a   1.000
_cell.length_b   1.000
_cell.length_c   1.000
_cell.angle_alpha   90.00
_cell.angle_beta   90.00
_cell.angle_gamma   90.00
#
_symmetry.space_group_name_H-M   'P 1'
#
loop_
_entity.id
_entity.type
_entity.pdbx_description
1 polymer ?
#
loop_
_entity_poly.entity_id
_entity_poly.type
_entity_poly.pdbx_seq_one_letter_code
_entity_poly.pdbx_strand_id
1 'polypeptide(L)'
;DMAVHHITDAVAATGMDPNDARALVAKGADILCAHNAAFDSRFIRGHNLPWICSFKAARTAWPEMQSHGNGSIRYERGLCLDDPRTEPSHRAGPDTWVTAHILLDLLKLYTPEMLIDMSMKPVTLMKVGFGEHYGKRWSEVPTKYLDWVLHKSTMPTDPTKEDVVHTARLEWVKRTSDPQPKPAAPAPTREVVDPDAWRKDIGKF
;
A
#
# COMPACT_ATOMS: atom_id res chain seq x y z
N ASP A 1 7.28 5.97 -19.99
CA ASP A 1 8.23 5.68 -21.08
C ASP A 1 7.44 5.51 -22.38
N MET A 2 8.05 5.77 -23.55
CA MET A 2 7.34 5.70 -24.85
C MET A 2 6.64 4.35 -25.06
N ALA A 3 7.23 3.28 -24.49
CA ALA A 3 6.70 1.91 -24.50
C ALA A 3 5.33 1.73 -23.83
N VAL A 4 4.93 2.64 -22.94
CA VAL A 4 3.66 2.53 -22.18
C VAL A 4 2.59 3.48 -22.71
N HIS A 5 2.98 4.65 -23.25
CA HIS A 5 2.02 5.72 -23.61
C HIS A 5 1.91 5.94 -25.12
N HIS A 6 2.88 5.42 -25.89
CA HIS A 6 3.01 5.59 -27.33
C HIS A 6 3.00 7.06 -27.81
N ILE A 7 3.38 8.01 -26.94
CA ILE A 7 3.53 9.43 -27.28
C ILE A 7 4.99 9.67 -27.66
N THR A 8 5.23 10.07 -28.91
CA THR A 8 6.56 10.48 -29.39
C THR A 8 6.81 11.96 -29.11
N ASP A 9 8.07 12.39 -29.12
CA ASP A 9 8.42 13.81 -28.96
C ASP A 9 7.75 14.71 -30.02
N ALA A 10 7.59 14.21 -31.24
CA ALA A 10 6.88 14.90 -32.31
C ALA A 10 5.40 15.12 -31.98
N VAL A 11 4.74 14.14 -31.35
CA VAL A 11 3.35 14.29 -30.87
C VAL A 11 3.29 15.20 -29.65
N ALA A 12 4.26 15.13 -28.74
CA ALA A 12 4.29 16.00 -27.58
C ALA A 12 4.48 17.48 -27.98
N ALA A 13 5.29 17.75 -29.01
CA ALA A 13 5.56 19.10 -29.52
C ALA A 13 4.34 19.80 -30.15
N THR A 14 3.30 19.06 -30.53
CA THR A 14 2.03 19.64 -31.02
C THR A 14 1.02 19.89 -29.90
N GLY A 15 1.33 19.49 -28.68
CA GLY A 15 0.48 19.66 -27.50
C GLY A 15 0.46 21.11 -26.98
N MET A 16 -0.41 21.33 -26.00
CA MET A 16 -0.47 22.59 -25.25
C MET A 16 0.87 22.85 -24.52
N ASP A 17 1.24 24.13 -24.39
CA ASP A 17 2.38 24.50 -23.57
C ASP A 17 2.20 23.94 -22.13
N PRO A 18 3.21 23.29 -21.55
CA PRO A 18 3.09 22.70 -20.23
C PRO A 18 2.71 23.71 -19.13
N ASN A 19 3.09 24.99 -19.25
CA ASN A 19 2.69 26.02 -18.28
C ASN A 19 1.19 26.31 -18.37
N ASP A 20 0.65 26.41 -19.58
CA ASP A 20 -0.77 26.63 -19.80
C ASP A 20 -1.59 25.47 -19.26
N ALA A 21 -1.14 24.23 -19.53
CA ALA A 21 -1.78 23.03 -18.99
C ALA A 21 -1.82 23.04 -17.46
N ARG A 22 -0.71 23.42 -16.81
CA ARG A 22 -0.63 23.55 -15.34
C ARG A 22 -1.58 24.62 -14.80
N ALA A 23 -1.63 25.78 -15.46
CA ALA A 23 -2.51 26.86 -15.07
C ALA A 23 -3.99 26.43 -15.17
N LEU A 24 -4.35 25.69 -16.22
CA LEU A 24 -5.71 25.17 -16.40
C LEU A 24 -6.11 24.17 -15.31
N VAL A 25 -5.23 23.24 -14.93
CA VAL A 25 -5.53 22.23 -13.89
C VAL A 25 -5.85 22.87 -12.55
N ALA A 26 -5.13 23.94 -12.17
CA ALA A 26 -5.34 24.61 -10.88
C ALA A 26 -6.48 25.64 -10.90
N LYS A 27 -6.88 26.13 -12.08
CA LYS A 27 -7.83 27.25 -12.18
C LYS A 27 -9.23 26.84 -11.74
N GLY A 28 -9.70 27.44 -10.64
CA GLY A 28 -11.04 27.25 -10.11
C GLY A 28 -11.24 25.96 -9.30
N ALA A 29 -10.17 25.21 -9.04
CA ALA A 29 -10.21 24.04 -8.17
C ALA A 29 -9.96 24.44 -6.71
N ASP A 30 -10.71 23.83 -5.79
CA ASP A 30 -10.45 23.92 -4.35
C ASP A 30 -9.46 22.86 -3.86
N ILE A 31 -9.45 21.70 -4.53
CA ILE A 31 -8.64 20.51 -4.18
C ILE A 31 -8.23 19.84 -5.50
N LEU A 32 -6.97 19.39 -5.58
CA LEU A 32 -6.51 18.55 -6.68
C LEU A 32 -6.52 17.08 -6.28
N CYS A 33 -6.86 16.19 -7.20
CA CYS A 33 -6.82 14.75 -6.97
C CYS A 33 -5.99 14.06 -8.05
N ALA A 34 -5.11 13.17 -7.64
CA ALA A 34 -4.35 12.30 -8.54
C ALA A 34 -4.18 10.90 -7.94
N HIS A 35 -3.95 9.92 -8.81
CA HIS A 35 -3.67 8.56 -8.42
C HIS A 35 -2.15 8.36 -8.32
N ASN A 36 -1.62 8.50 -7.10
CA ASN A 36 -0.20 8.73 -6.77
C ASN A 36 0.24 10.21 -6.89
N ALA A 37 -0.42 11.09 -6.12
CA ALA A 37 -0.21 12.55 -6.17
C ALA A 37 1.26 13.01 -5.96
N ALA A 38 2.12 12.23 -5.31
CA ALA A 38 3.54 12.54 -5.16
C ALA A 38 4.27 12.62 -6.52
N PHE A 39 3.77 11.91 -7.53
CA PHE A 39 4.28 12.01 -8.90
C PHE A 39 3.80 13.30 -9.57
N ASP A 40 2.48 13.49 -9.67
CA ASP A 40 1.85 14.60 -10.40
C ASP A 40 2.19 15.99 -9.82
N SER A 41 2.22 16.12 -8.50
CA SER A 41 2.54 17.38 -7.80
C SER A 41 3.95 17.92 -8.10
N ARG A 42 4.85 17.09 -8.62
CA ARG A 42 6.18 17.54 -9.07
C ARG A 42 6.11 18.31 -10.37
N PHE A 43 5.05 18.12 -11.16
CA PHE A 43 4.81 18.80 -12.42
C PHE A 43 3.83 19.95 -12.20
N ILE A 44 2.70 19.72 -11.54
CA ILE A 44 1.69 20.75 -11.28
C ILE A 44 2.13 21.61 -10.08
N ARG A 45 2.81 22.72 -10.36
CA ARG A 45 3.38 23.66 -9.38
C ARG A 45 2.75 25.05 -9.50
N GLY A 46 3.08 25.93 -8.56
CA GLY A 46 2.64 27.34 -8.59
C GLY A 46 1.26 27.58 -7.97
N HIS A 47 0.77 26.64 -7.16
CA HIS A 47 -0.47 26.76 -6.40
C HIS A 47 -0.27 26.23 -4.97
N ASN A 48 -1.18 26.59 -4.07
CA ASN A 48 -1.22 26.10 -2.69
C ASN A 48 -2.43 25.18 -2.41
N LEU A 49 -3.11 24.72 -3.46
CA LEU A 49 -4.24 23.80 -3.32
C LEU A 49 -3.82 22.49 -2.64
N PRO A 50 -4.65 21.96 -1.72
CA PRO A 50 -4.43 20.65 -1.12
C PRO A 50 -4.58 19.52 -2.16
N TRP A 51 -3.95 18.39 -1.88
CA TRP A 51 -3.98 17.20 -2.73
C TRP A 51 -4.71 16.04 -2.04
N ILE A 52 -5.54 15.36 -2.82
CA ILE A 52 -6.01 14.01 -2.56
C ILE A 52 -5.20 13.03 -3.41
N CYS A 53 -4.57 12.07 -2.75
CA CYS A 53 -3.94 10.92 -3.36
C CYS A 53 -4.90 9.73 -3.29
N SER A 54 -5.65 9.49 -4.38
CA SER A 54 -6.64 8.40 -4.41
C SER A 54 -6.01 7.03 -4.23
N PHE A 55 -4.75 6.85 -4.64
CA PHE A 55 -3.96 5.65 -4.37
C PHE A 55 -3.78 5.41 -2.86
N LYS A 56 -3.33 6.42 -2.12
CA LYS A 56 -3.13 6.28 -0.66
C LYS A 56 -4.45 6.01 0.05
N ALA A 57 -5.50 6.76 -0.30
CA ALA A 57 -6.83 6.57 0.25
C ALA A 57 -7.41 5.18 -0.05
N ALA A 58 -7.25 4.67 -1.28
CA ALA A 58 -7.72 3.33 -1.65
C ALA A 58 -7.04 2.21 -0.84
N ARG A 59 -5.77 2.38 -0.47
CA ARG A 59 -5.05 1.41 0.38
C ARG A 59 -5.55 1.35 1.80
N THR A 60 -6.05 2.48 2.31
CA THR A 60 -6.71 2.55 3.61
C THR A 60 -8.13 1.98 3.52
N ALA A 61 -8.86 2.31 2.46
CA ALA A 61 -10.24 1.89 2.26
C ALA A 61 -10.38 0.38 2.02
N TRP A 62 -9.47 -0.19 1.22
CA TRP A 62 -9.57 -1.55 0.69
C TRP A 62 -8.22 -2.28 0.76
N PRO A 63 -7.63 -2.48 1.96
CA PRO A 63 -6.27 -3.01 2.10
C PRO A 63 -6.08 -4.41 1.49
N GLU A 64 -7.14 -5.21 1.45
CA GLU A 64 -7.17 -6.59 0.94
C GLU A 64 -7.13 -6.73 -0.60
N MET A 65 -7.28 -5.65 -1.36
CA MET A 65 -7.21 -5.70 -2.82
C MET A 65 -5.86 -6.23 -3.32
N GLN A 66 -5.88 -6.90 -4.48
CA GLN A 66 -4.66 -7.47 -5.05
C GLN A 66 -3.67 -6.38 -5.47
N SER A 67 -4.18 -5.28 -5.99
CA SER A 67 -3.44 -4.11 -6.44
C SER A 67 -4.31 -2.87 -6.31
N HIS A 68 -3.67 -1.74 -6.01
CA HIS A 68 -4.33 -0.44 -5.89
C HIS A 68 -4.08 0.45 -7.10
N GLY A 69 -3.62 -0.08 -8.24
CA GLY A 69 -3.55 0.69 -9.48
C GLY A 69 -4.94 1.00 -10.03
N ASN A 70 -5.08 2.12 -10.76
CA ASN A 70 -6.35 2.56 -11.38
C ASN A 70 -7.13 1.41 -12.04
N GLY A 71 -6.49 0.64 -12.94
CA GLY A 71 -7.14 -0.48 -13.63
C GLY A 71 -7.62 -1.58 -12.68
N SER A 72 -6.80 -1.98 -11.71
CA SER A 72 -7.18 -2.99 -10.70
C SER A 72 -8.38 -2.53 -9.88
N ILE A 73 -8.35 -1.28 -9.39
CA ILE A 73 -9.48 -0.72 -8.63
C ILE A 73 -10.73 -0.66 -9.49
N ARG A 74 -10.62 -0.20 -10.73
CA ARG A 74 -11.74 -0.14 -11.69
C ARG A 74 -12.44 -1.50 -11.79
N TYR A 75 -11.70 -2.57 -12.02
CA TYR A 75 -12.27 -3.91 -12.18
C TYR A 75 -12.79 -4.49 -10.87
N GLU A 76 -12.00 -4.47 -9.80
CA GLU A 76 -12.38 -5.07 -8.51
C GLU A 76 -13.57 -4.36 -7.86
N ARG A 77 -13.70 -3.03 -8.05
CA ARG A 77 -14.82 -2.21 -7.52
C ARG A 77 -15.99 -2.07 -8.49
N GLY A 78 -15.87 -2.57 -9.72
CA GLY A 78 -16.92 -2.47 -10.74
C GLY A 78 -17.20 -1.04 -11.21
N LEU A 79 -16.18 -0.18 -11.27
CA LEU A 79 -16.32 1.24 -11.62
C LEU A 79 -16.25 1.42 -13.14
N CYS A 80 -17.19 2.16 -13.73
CA CYS A 80 -17.16 2.60 -15.13
C CYS A 80 -16.71 1.52 -16.15
N LEU A 81 -17.17 0.26 -15.97
CA LEU A 81 -16.67 -0.89 -16.74
C LEU A 81 -17.03 -0.83 -18.23
N ASP A 82 -18.19 -0.28 -18.56
CA ASP A 82 -18.70 -0.17 -19.93
C ASP A 82 -18.59 1.27 -20.47
N ASP A 83 -17.86 2.15 -19.78
CA ASP A 83 -17.74 3.55 -20.18
C ASP A 83 -16.64 3.72 -21.25
N PRO A 84 -16.98 4.13 -22.48
CA PRO A 84 -16.00 4.27 -23.55
C PRO A 84 -14.92 5.32 -23.26
N ARG A 85 -15.14 6.24 -22.30
CA ARG A 85 -14.14 7.22 -21.89
C ARG A 85 -12.96 6.60 -21.14
N THR A 86 -13.06 5.36 -20.69
CA THR A 86 -11.94 4.65 -20.06
C THR A 86 -11.01 4.00 -21.07
N GLU A 87 -11.22 4.21 -22.37
CA GLU A 87 -10.39 3.65 -23.44
C GLU A 87 -9.74 4.73 -24.33
N PRO A 88 -8.52 4.46 -24.85
CA PRO A 88 -7.67 3.33 -24.51
C PRO A 88 -6.98 3.54 -23.16
N SER A 89 -6.82 2.45 -22.41
CA SER A 89 -6.03 2.46 -21.17
C SER A 89 -4.63 3.07 -21.36
N HIS A 90 -4.04 3.60 -20.27
CA HIS A 90 -2.71 4.25 -20.27
C HIS A 90 -2.62 5.55 -21.07
N ARG A 91 -3.77 6.21 -21.26
CA ARG A 91 -3.87 7.58 -21.77
C ARG A 91 -4.38 8.50 -20.67
N ALA A 92 -3.91 9.75 -20.67
CA ALA A 92 -4.22 10.71 -19.62
C ALA A 92 -5.74 10.92 -19.40
N GLY A 93 -6.53 11.07 -20.47
CA GLY A 93 -7.99 11.22 -20.37
C GLY A 93 -8.66 10.01 -19.71
N PRO A 94 -8.52 8.81 -20.29
CA PRO A 94 -8.99 7.57 -19.69
C PRO A 94 -8.57 7.33 -18.24
N ASP A 95 -7.29 7.49 -17.91
CA ASP A 95 -6.79 7.26 -16.56
C ASP A 95 -7.35 8.28 -15.56
N THR A 96 -7.47 9.56 -15.95
CA THR A 96 -8.09 10.59 -15.09
C THR A 96 -9.59 10.36 -14.91
N TRP A 97 -10.29 9.82 -15.92
CA TRP A 97 -11.69 9.43 -15.80
C TRP A 97 -11.90 8.32 -14.76
N VAL A 98 -11.05 7.29 -14.79
CA VAL A 98 -11.03 6.22 -13.80
C VAL A 98 -10.70 6.77 -12.41
N THR A 99 -9.66 7.63 -12.30
CA THR A 99 -9.31 8.28 -11.02
C THR A 99 -10.46 9.10 -10.44
N ALA A 100 -11.23 9.81 -11.27
CA ALA A 100 -12.42 10.53 -10.82
C ALA A 100 -13.49 9.58 -10.23
N HIS A 101 -13.73 8.43 -10.86
CA HIS A 101 -14.67 7.43 -10.34
C HIS A 101 -14.19 6.79 -9.04
N ILE A 102 -12.87 6.57 -8.90
CA ILE A 102 -12.28 6.10 -7.65
C ILE A 102 -12.48 7.14 -6.55
N LEU A 103 -12.24 8.43 -6.84
CA LEU A 103 -12.49 9.51 -5.88
C LEU A 103 -13.96 9.57 -5.46
N LEU A 104 -14.90 9.46 -6.40
CA LEU A 104 -16.33 9.41 -6.08
C LEU A 104 -16.69 8.22 -5.19
N ASP A 105 -16.06 7.06 -5.38
CA ASP A 105 -16.30 5.90 -4.53
C ASP A 105 -15.69 6.08 -3.13
N LEU A 106 -14.50 6.68 -3.03
CA LEU A 106 -13.86 7.04 -1.75
C LEU A 106 -14.66 8.09 -0.97
N LEU A 107 -15.25 9.07 -1.65
CA LEU A 107 -16.08 10.11 -1.04
C LEU A 107 -17.39 9.59 -0.42
N LYS A 108 -17.79 8.34 -0.73
CA LYS A 108 -18.89 7.66 -0.02
C LYS A 108 -18.46 7.17 1.37
N LEU A 109 -17.15 7.06 1.63
CA LEU A 109 -16.58 6.51 2.86
C LEU A 109 -15.95 7.59 3.74
N TYR A 110 -15.39 8.63 3.13
CA TYR A 110 -14.58 9.64 3.81
C TYR A 110 -14.93 11.05 3.34
N THR A 111 -14.79 12.03 4.23
CA THR A 111 -14.92 13.44 3.84
C THR A 111 -13.67 13.88 3.06
N PRO A 112 -13.75 14.98 2.28
CA PRO A 112 -12.58 15.53 1.59
C PRO A 112 -11.40 15.81 2.53
N GLU A 113 -11.66 16.30 3.74
CA GLU A 113 -10.63 16.62 4.74
C GLU A 113 -9.91 15.35 5.23
N MET A 114 -10.66 14.26 5.45
CA MET A 114 -10.08 12.96 5.79
C MET A 114 -9.20 12.43 4.66
N LEU A 115 -9.64 12.58 3.41
CA LEU A 115 -8.85 12.16 2.24
C LEU A 115 -7.56 12.99 2.10
N ILE A 116 -7.61 14.30 2.36
CA ILE A 116 -6.42 15.17 2.39
C ILE A 116 -5.46 14.70 3.50
N ASP A 117 -5.96 14.45 4.70
CA ASP A 117 -5.15 13.97 5.84
C ASP A 117 -4.49 12.61 5.54
N MET A 118 -5.23 11.66 4.96
CA MET A 118 -4.68 10.38 4.51
C MET A 118 -3.57 10.55 3.47
N SER A 119 -3.70 11.55 2.59
CA SER A 119 -2.75 11.79 1.50
C SER A 119 -1.39 12.28 1.99
N MET A 120 -1.34 12.92 3.16
CA MET A 120 -0.11 13.41 3.79
C MET A 120 0.63 12.34 4.59
N LYS A 121 -0.01 11.19 4.85
CA LYS A 121 0.56 10.12 5.69
C LYS A 121 1.17 9.02 4.83
N PRO A 122 2.25 8.35 5.28
CA PRO A 122 2.68 7.10 4.68
C PRO A 122 1.57 6.04 4.80
N VAL A 123 1.49 5.14 3.84
CA VAL A 123 0.52 4.03 3.85
C VAL A 123 1.14 2.76 4.40
N THR A 124 0.31 1.96 5.06
CA THR A 124 0.70 0.61 5.47
C THR A 124 0.65 -0.33 4.26
N LEU A 125 1.76 -1.03 4.03
CA LEU A 125 1.88 -1.99 2.94
C LEU A 125 1.40 -3.37 3.39
N MET A 126 0.54 -4.02 2.61
CA MET A 126 0.13 -5.39 2.91
C MET A 126 1.22 -6.42 2.61
N LYS A 127 1.90 -6.27 1.47
CA LYS A 127 2.94 -7.17 0.98
C LYS A 127 4.26 -6.44 0.74
N VAL A 128 5.36 -7.18 0.82
CA VAL A 128 6.69 -6.67 0.47
C VAL A 128 6.79 -6.60 -1.06
N GLY A 129 7.14 -5.43 -1.59
CA GLY A 129 7.27 -5.19 -3.03
C GLY A 129 8.68 -5.33 -3.59
N PHE A 130 9.64 -5.86 -2.83
CA PHE A 130 11.05 -5.94 -3.23
C PHE A 130 11.82 -7.03 -2.46
N GLY A 131 13.05 -7.32 -2.89
CA GLY A 131 14.02 -8.11 -2.15
C GLY A 131 13.61 -9.56 -1.88
N GLU A 132 14.27 -10.17 -0.88
CA GLU A 132 14.15 -11.60 -0.54
C GLU A 132 12.72 -12.05 -0.20
N HIS A 133 11.88 -11.14 0.31
CA HIS A 133 10.54 -11.47 0.77
C HIS A 133 9.44 -10.92 -0.15
N TYR A 134 9.77 -10.60 -1.41
CA TYR A 134 8.82 -10.15 -2.42
C TYR A 134 7.54 -11.00 -2.42
N GLY A 135 6.38 -10.34 -2.37
CA GLY A 135 5.06 -10.95 -2.40
C GLY A 135 4.54 -11.49 -1.05
N LYS A 136 5.41 -11.68 -0.05
CA LYS A 136 4.98 -12.07 1.31
C LYS A 136 4.31 -10.93 2.05
N ARG A 137 3.42 -11.25 2.99
CA ARG A 137 2.84 -10.22 3.86
C ARG A 137 3.90 -9.66 4.80
N TRP A 138 3.80 -8.38 5.15
CA TRP A 138 4.69 -7.77 6.15
C TRP A 138 4.57 -8.43 7.53
N SER A 139 3.41 -9.00 7.86
CA SER A 139 3.22 -9.80 9.06
C SER A 139 4.00 -11.13 9.06
N GLU A 140 4.38 -11.65 7.89
CA GLU A 140 5.03 -12.96 7.72
C GLU A 140 6.56 -12.85 7.62
N VAL A 141 7.11 -11.64 7.44
CA VAL A 141 8.57 -11.50 7.31
C VAL A 141 9.24 -11.72 8.67
N PRO A 142 10.46 -12.30 8.73
CA PRO A 142 11.20 -12.46 9.97
C PRO A 142 11.52 -11.12 10.64
N THR A 143 11.58 -11.07 11.97
CA THR A 143 11.95 -9.84 12.72
C THR A 143 13.33 -9.31 12.33
N LYS A 144 14.28 -10.20 12.00
CA LYS A 144 15.60 -9.81 11.45
C LYS A 144 15.51 -9.00 10.15
N TYR A 145 14.47 -9.22 9.34
CA TYR A 145 14.26 -8.48 8.11
C TYR A 145 13.73 -7.07 8.41
N LEU A 146 12.83 -6.94 9.38
CA LEU A 146 12.37 -5.64 9.88
C LEU A 146 13.54 -4.82 10.45
N ASP A 147 14.41 -5.44 11.25
CA ASP A 147 15.63 -4.81 11.76
C ASP A 147 16.54 -4.33 10.61
N TRP A 148 16.71 -5.16 9.58
CA TRP A 148 17.49 -4.78 8.42
C TRP A 148 16.90 -3.57 7.69
N VAL A 149 15.59 -3.56 7.44
CA VAL A 149 14.89 -2.43 6.80
C VAL A 149 15.10 -1.15 7.63
N LEU A 150 14.91 -1.22 8.94
CA LEU A 150 14.87 -0.05 9.83
C LEU A 150 16.25 0.48 10.22
N HIS A 151 17.28 -0.36 10.30
CA HIS A 151 18.56 0.01 10.91
C HIS A 151 19.80 -0.32 10.06
N LYS A 152 19.72 -1.23 9.08
CA LYS A 152 20.88 -1.71 8.32
C LYS A 152 20.84 -1.37 6.83
N SER A 153 19.69 -0.96 6.32
CA SER A 153 19.51 -0.52 4.94
C SER A 153 19.57 1.00 4.83
N THR A 154 19.66 1.52 3.60
CA THR A 154 19.54 2.96 3.31
C THR A 154 18.09 3.44 3.20
N MET A 155 17.10 2.55 3.36
CA MET A 155 15.68 2.88 3.19
C MET A 155 15.17 3.94 4.17
N PRO A 156 15.57 3.98 5.46
CA PRO A 156 15.13 5.03 6.39
C PRO A 156 15.50 6.45 5.94
N THR A 157 16.57 6.58 5.15
CA THR A 157 17.05 7.86 4.61
C THR A 157 16.59 8.13 3.18
N ASP A 158 15.94 7.16 2.53
CA ASP A 158 15.43 7.30 1.17
C ASP A 158 13.95 7.76 1.22
N PRO A 159 13.64 9.00 0.77
CA PRO A 159 12.27 9.52 0.82
C PRO A 159 11.30 8.69 -0.04
N THR A 160 11.78 7.93 -1.03
CA THR A 160 10.93 7.05 -1.85
C THR A 160 10.52 5.76 -1.13
N LYS A 161 11.08 5.52 0.06
CA LYS A 161 10.83 4.32 0.88
C LYS A 161 10.03 4.62 2.14
N GLU A 162 9.39 5.79 2.22
CA GLU A 162 8.60 6.18 3.40
C GLU A 162 7.57 5.12 3.83
N ASP A 163 6.81 4.57 2.89
CA ASP A 163 5.78 3.57 3.18
C ASP A 163 6.37 2.25 3.65
N VAL A 164 7.52 1.86 3.10
CA VAL A 164 8.27 0.65 3.48
C VAL A 164 8.75 0.77 4.92
N VAL A 165 9.39 1.90 5.24
CA VAL A 165 9.93 2.18 6.57
C VAL A 165 8.81 2.32 7.59
N HIS A 166 7.74 3.02 7.23
CA HIS A 166 6.54 3.15 8.06
C HIS A 166 5.94 1.79 8.39
N THR A 167 5.70 0.95 7.38
CA THR A 167 5.14 -0.39 7.56
C THR A 167 6.04 -1.28 8.41
N ALA A 168 7.35 -1.29 8.13
CA ALA A 168 8.30 -2.08 8.90
C ALA A 168 8.34 -1.63 10.37
N ARG A 169 8.23 -0.33 10.64
CA ARG A 169 8.19 0.23 11.99
C ARG A 169 6.92 -0.19 12.73
N LEU A 170 5.76 -0.16 12.08
CA LEU A 170 4.52 -0.64 12.69
C LEU A 170 4.60 -2.13 13.05
N GLU A 171 5.10 -2.97 12.14
CA GLU A 171 5.28 -4.40 12.41
C GLU A 171 6.33 -4.67 13.50
N TRP A 172 7.39 -3.86 13.56
CA TRP A 172 8.38 -3.93 14.63
C TRP A 172 7.77 -3.61 16.00
N VAL A 173 7.03 -2.50 16.10
CA VAL A 173 6.36 -2.07 17.33
C VAL A 173 5.37 -3.13 17.80
N LYS A 174 4.54 -3.68 16.91
CA LYS A 174 3.61 -4.77 17.26
C LYS A 174 4.35 -5.93 17.94
N ARG A 175 5.47 -6.39 17.36
CA ARG A 175 6.24 -7.55 17.86
C ARG A 175 7.08 -7.30 19.10
N THR A 176 7.46 -6.04 19.34
CA THR A 176 8.30 -5.64 20.48
C THR A 176 7.48 -5.11 21.65
N SER A 177 6.24 -4.69 21.38
CA SER A 177 5.27 -4.27 22.41
C SER A 177 4.36 -5.42 22.84
N ASP A 178 4.14 -6.43 21.99
CA ASP A 178 3.51 -7.68 22.44
C ASP A 178 4.48 -8.45 23.35
N PRO A 179 4.02 -8.94 24.52
CA PRO A 179 4.83 -9.85 25.33
C PRO A 179 5.12 -11.08 24.48
N GLN A 180 6.38 -11.25 24.11
CA GLN A 180 6.86 -12.45 23.41
C GLN A 180 6.27 -13.68 24.10
N PRO A 181 5.61 -14.61 23.38
CA PRO A 181 5.22 -15.86 23.99
C PRO A 181 6.50 -16.51 24.49
N LYS A 182 6.60 -16.62 25.82
CA LYS A 182 7.67 -17.34 26.50
C LYS A 182 7.87 -18.65 25.73
N PRO A 183 9.10 -19.04 25.35
CA PRO A 183 9.34 -20.39 24.88
C PRO A 183 8.66 -21.33 25.86
N ALA A 184 7.75 -22.17 25.38
CA ALA A 184 7.06 -23.12 26.24
C ALA A 184 8.16 -23.84 27.04
N ALA A 185 8.10 -23.74 28.37
CA ALA A 185 8.99 -24.51 29.21
C ALA A 185 8.89 -25.97 28.74
N PRO A 186 10.01 -26.69 28.58
CA PRO A 186 9.94 -28.10 28.23
C PRO A 186 8.95 -28.75 29.19
N ALA A 187 7.96 -29.45 28.61
CA ALA A 187 6.95 -30.12 29.41
C ALA A 187 7.67 -30.91 30.51
N PRO A 188 7.28 -30.76 31.79
CA PRO A 188 7.90 -31.56 32.84
C PRO A 188 7.81 -33.02 32.39
N THR A 189 8.94 -33.70 32.39
CA THR A 189 9.03 -35.14 32.13
C THR A 189 8.09 -35.80 33.12
N ARG A 190 6.88 -36.12 32.65
CA ARG A 190 5.95 -36.92 33.42
C ARG A 190 6.57 -38.30 33.45
N GLU A 191 7.08 -38.70 34.61
CA GLU A 191 7.44 -40.10 34.81
C GLU A 191 6.23 -40.93 34.36
N VAL A 192 6.46 -41.76 33.35
CA VAL A 192 5.49 -42.76 32.93
C VAL A 192 5.46 -43.77 34.06
N VAL A 193 4.60 -43.54 35.05
CA VAL A 193 4.29 -44.54 36.07
C VAL A 193 3.57 -45.65 35.34
N ASP A 194 4.25 -46.79 35.20
CA ASP A 194 3.67 -48.02 34.67
C ASP A 194 2.46 -48.42 35.54
N PRO A 195 1.22 -48.29 35.04
CA PRO A 195 0.02 -48.55 35.81
C PRO A 195 -0.14 -50.04 36.18
N ASP A 196 0.70 -50.92 35.63
CA ASP A 196 0.66 -52.35 35.84
C ASP A 196 1.83 -52.89 36.68
N ALA A 197 2.63 -52.00 37.28
CA ALA A 197 3.75 -52.38 38.16
C ALA A 197 3.33 -53.32 39.30
N TRP A 198 2.08 -53.19 39.79
CA TRP A 198 1.49 -54.03 40.84
C TRP A 198 1.34 -55.51 40.45
N ARG A 199 1.34 -55.86 39.16
CA ARG A 199 1.20 -57.26 38.72
C ARG A 199 2.45 -58.09 39.01
N LYS A 200 3.61 -57.45 39.20
CA LYS A 200 4.88 -58.13 39.48
C LYS A 200 4.91 -58.77 40.88
N ASP A 201 4.02 -58.35 41.78
CA ASP A 201 3.99 -58.80 43.17
C ASP A 201 2.94 -59.89 43.46
N ILE A 202 2.11 -60.29 42.49
CA ILE A 202 1.01 -61.25 42.70
C ILE A 202 1.44 -62.73 42.59
N GLY A 203 2.72 -63.00 42.35
CA GLY A 203 3.24 -64.37 42.22
C GLY A 203 3.77 -65.02 43.51
N LYS A 204 3.49 -64.48 44.71
CA LYS A 204 4.10 -64.96 45.99
C LYS A 204 3.11 -65.33 47.10
N PHE A 205 1.92 -65.82 46.77
CA PHE A 205 1.06 -66.52 47.72
C PHE A 205 0.70 -67.91 47.19
#